data_AF-A0A3B8IJ21-F1
#
_entry.id   AF-A0A3B8IJ21-F1
#
_cell.length_a   1.000
_cell.length_b   1.000
_cell.length_c   1.000
_cell.angle_alpha   90.00
_cell.angle_beta   90.00
_cell.angle_gamma   90.00
#
_symmetry.space_group_name_H-M   'P 1'
#
loop_
_entity.id
_entity.type
_entity.pdbx_description
1 polymer ?
#
loop_
_entity_poly.entity_id
_entity_poly.type
_entity_poly.pdbx_seq_one_letter_code
_entity_poly.pdbx_strand_id
1 'polypeptide(L)'
;MWFNWYVLFPVLLGLFGYLPSKRFSGMENLPKHVANQWRSWGKHREYLMSDPTLGETYFGEITTPITAFSIDDDDFAPKIAADWMTAQYSRADKKSVHLRPSDFETHAIGHFGIFKDKFKGSIWTKLLGALQS
;
A
#
# COMPACT_ATOMS: atom_id res chain seq x y z
N MET A 1 -11.79 2.59 3.30
CA MET A 1 -12.04 2.39 1.85
C MET A 1 -13.39 1.72 1.49
N TRP A 2 -14.35 1.55 2.41
CA TRP A 2 -15.63 0.86 2.12
C TRP A 2 -16.40 1.48 0.94
N PHE A 3 -16.61 2.80 0.96
CA PHE A 3 -17.34 3.49 -0.11
C PHE A 3 -16.71 3.24 -1.49
N ASN A 4 -15.37 3.24 -1.56
CA ASN A 4 -14.64 3.02 -2.81
C ASN A 4 -14.95 1.63 -3.38
N TRP A 5 -14.88 0.59 -2.54
CA TRP A 5 -15.09 -0.79 -2.99
C TRP A 5 -16.55 -1.12 -3.28
N TYR A 6 -17.51 -0.60 -2.51
CA TYR A 6 -18.91 -1.00 -2.63
C TYR A 6 -19.72 -0.08 -3.55
N VAL A 7 -19.30 1.17 -3.76
CA VAL A 7 -20.07 2.16 -4.53
C VAL A 7 -19.26 2.69 -5.71
N LEU A 8 -18.13 3.33 -5.46
CA LEU A 8 -17.39 4.06 -6.49
C LEU A 8 -16.91 3.15 -7.62
N PHE A 9 -16.25 2.03 -7.28
CA PHE A 9 -15.70 1.11 -8.29
C PHE A 9 -16.81 0.47 -9.15
N PRO A 10 -17.86 -0.15 -8.58
CA PRO A 10 -18.97 -0.70 -9.38
C PRO A 10 -19.60 0.32 -10.33
N VAL A 11 -19.83 1.55 -9.86
CA VAL A 11 -20.44 2.62 -10.67
C VAL A 11 -19.52 3.01 -11.83
N LEU A 12 -18.25 3.32 -11.55
CA LEU A 12 -17.30 3.73 -12.59
C LEU A 12 -17.06 2.62 -13.61
N LEU A 13 -16.93 1.36 -13.16
CA LEU A 13 -16.72 0.21 -14.03
C LEU A 13 -17.97 -0.13 -14.86
N GLY A 14 -19.17 0.14 -14.34
CA GLY A 14 -20.43 -0.01 -15.06
C GLY A 14 -20.62 1.05 -16.14
N LEU A 15 -20.29 2.31 -15.83
CA LEU A 15 -20.49 3.45 -16.74
C LEU A 15 -19.42 3.53 -17.84
N PHE A 16 -18.15 3.33 -17.49
CA PHE A 16 -17.03 3.56 -18.42
C PHE A 16 -16.45 2.27 -18.99
N GLY A 17 -16.70 1.11 -18.37
CA GLY A 17 -16.06 -0.15 -18.77
C GLY A 17 -14.57 -0.25 -18.37
N TYR A 18 -14.05 0.70 -17.59
CA TYR A 18 -12.71 0.73 -17.00
C TYR A 18 -12.73 1.71 -15.81
N LEU A 19 -11.66 1.76 -14.99
CA LEU A 19 -11.54 2.75 -13.93
C LEU A 19 -10.81 4.00 -14.48
N PRO A 20 -11.47 5.17 -14.61
CA PRO A 20 -10.90 6.36 -15.24
C PRO A 20 -9.98 7.19 -14.32
N SER A 21 -9.09 6.52 -13.60
CA SER A 21 -8.23 7.14 -12.56
C SER A 21 -7.41 8.32 -13.06
N LYS A 22 -7.04 8.37 -14.36
CA LYS A 22 -6.16 9.41 -14.91
C LYS A 22 -6.74 10.81 -14.79
N ARG A 23 -8.07 10.93 -14.87
CA ARG A 23 -8.76 12.23 -14.76
C ARG A 23 -9.07 12.63 -13.33
N PHE A 24 -9.16 11.67 -12.40
CA PHE A 24 -9.65 11.91 -11.03
C PHE A 24 -8.56 11.86 -9.96
N SER A 25 -7.55 11.02 -10.12
CA SER A 25 -6.50 10.80 -9.12
C SER A 25 -5.08 10.96 -9.66
N GLY A 26 -4.91 11.26 -10.95
CA GLY A 26 -3.60 11.35 -11.60
C GLY A 26 -2.87 10.00 -11.75
N MET A 27 -3.53 8.90 -11.40
CA MET A 27 -3.03 7.53 -11.60
C MET A 27 -3.47 7.00 -12.96
N GLU A 28 -2.79 6.00 -13.50
CA GLU A 28 -3.19 5.42 -14.79
C GLU A 28 -4.56 4.74 -14.74
N ASN A 29 -5.26 4.72 -15.88
CA ASN A 29 -6.55 4.05 -16.00
C ASN A 29 -6.38 2.54 -15.77
N LEU A 30 -7.28 1.92 -15.01
CA LEU A 30 -7.24 0.48 -14.79
C LEU A 30 -8.25 -0.24 -15.69
N PRO A 31 -7.83 -1.28 -16.44
CA PRO A 31 -8.75 -2.14 -17.17
C PRO A 31 -9.79 -2.78 -16.23
N LYS A 32 -10.98 -3.06 -16.76
CA LYS A 32 -12.14 -3.54 -15.97
C LYS A 32 -11.81 -4.72 -15.06
N HIS A 33 -11.15 -5.73 -15.60
CA HIS A 33 -10.86 -6.97 -14.88
C HIS A 33 -9.83 -6.75 -13.76
N VAL A 34 -8.81 -5.93 -14.00
CA VAL A 34 -7.81 -5.56 -12.99
C VAL A 34 -8.48 -4.78 -11.85
N ALA A 35 -9.30 -3.78 -12.19
CA ALA A 35 -10.02 -2.99 -11.18
C ALA A 35 -11.00 -3.86 -10.36
N ASN A 36 -11.68 -4.82 -11.00
CA ASN A 36 -12.57 -5.76 -10.30
C ASN A 36 -11.82 -6.74 -9.40
N GLN A 37 -10.66 -7.24 -9.83
CA GLN A 37 -9.83 -8.12 -9.00
C GLN A 37 -9.32 -7.37 -7.78
N TRP A 38 -8.78 -6.17 -7.98
CA TRP A 38 -8.31 -5.34 -6.88
C TRP A 38 -9.43 -4.98 -5.90
N ARG A 39 -10.62 -4.62 -6.43
CA ARG A 39 -11.84 -4.44 -5.63
C ARG A 39 -12.19 -5.70 -4.85
N SER A 40 -12.04 -6.90 -5.43
CA SER A 40 -12.31 -8.16 -4.75
C SER A 40 -11.44 -8.27 -3.51
N TRP A 41 -10.12 -8.15 -3.66
CA TRP A 41 -9.17 -8.17 -2.54
C TRP A 41 -9.49 -7.10 -1.48
N GLY A 42 -9.80 -5.86 -1.92
CA GLY A 42 -10.12 -4.75 -1.02
C GLY A 42 -11.37 -4.95 -0.14
N LYS A 43 -12.22 -5.94 -0.44
CA LYS A 43 -13.38 -6.31 0.39
C LYS A 43 -13.08 -7.36 1.46
N HIS A 44 -11.94 -8.05 1.38
CA HIS A 44 -11.57 -9.13 2.30
C HIS A 44 -10.50 -8.69 3.29
N ARG A 45 -10.55 -9.22 4.52
CA ARG A 45 -9.56 -8.90 5.57
C ARG A 45 -8.19 -9.45 5.24
N GLU A 46 -8.16 -10.61 4.59
CA GLU A 46 -6.97 -11.32 4.13
C GLU A 46 -6.47 -10.79 2.77
N TYR A 47 -7.06 -9.71 2.26
CA TYR A 47 -6.66 -9.04 1.03
C TYR A 47 -6.42 -10.02 -0.13
N LEU A 48 -5.24 -9.99 -0.76
CA LEU A 48 -4.87 -10.88 -1.87
C LEU A 48 -4.84 -12.36 -1.45
N MET A 49 -4.59 -12.68 -0.17
CA MET A 49 -4.54 -14.06 0.32
C MET A 49 -5.94 -14.71 0.38
N SER A 50 -7.01 -13.93 0.20
CA SER A 50 -8.37 -14.44 0.05
C SER A 50 -8.70 -14.94 -1.36
N ASP A 51 -7.83 -14.70 -2.34
CA ASP A 51 -8.09 -15.02 -3.74
C ASP A 51 -7.68 -16.46 -4.06
N PRO A 52 -8.63 -17.38 -4.33
CA PRO A 52 -8.31 -18.76 -4.67
C PRO A 52 -7.68 -18.90 -6.06
N THR A 53 -7.66 -17.84 -6.88
CA THR A 53 -7.06 -17.84 -8.22
C THR A 53 -5.58 -17.45 -8.20
N LEU A 54 -5.14 -16.79 -7.13
CA LEU A 54 -3.72 -16.69 -6.79
C LEU A 54 -3.32 -18.10 -6.33
N GLY A 55 -2.59 -18.82 -7.17
CA GLY A 55 -2.09 -20.16 -6.84
C GLY A 55 -1.09 -20.14 -5.67
N GLU A 56 -0.01 -20.89 -5.78
CA GLU A 56 1.04 -20.81 -4.76
C GLU A 56 1.64 -19.40 -4.70
N THR A 57 1.75 -18.87 -3.48
CA THR A 57 2.39 -17.57 -3.24
C THR A 57 3.77 -17.77 -2.64
N TYR A 58 4.72 -16.91 -3.01
CA TYR A 58 6.13 -17.07 -2.66
C TYR A 58 6.58 -16.22 -1.48
N PHE A 59 5.66 -15.54 -0.77
CA PHE A 59 6.00 -14.67 0.36
C PHE A 59 6.80 -15.41 1.44
N GLY A 60 6.41 -16.65 1.72
CA GLY A 60 7.11 -17.51 2.69
C GLY A 60 8.47 -17.99 2.22
N GLU A 61 8.81 -17.91 0.93
CA GLU A 61 10.14 -18.32 0.44
C GLU A 61 11.19 -17.21 0.58
N ILE A 62 10.75 -15.98 0.80
CA ILE A 62 11.63 -14.83 0.97
C ILE A 62 12.22 -14.86 2.39
N THR A 63 13.54 -14.98 2.46
CA THR A 63 14.33 -15.03 3.70
C THR A 63 15.19 -13.80 3.93
N THR A 64 15.32 -12.94 2.91
CA THR A 64 16.08 -11.68 3.00
C THR A 64 15.49 -10.77 4.09
N PRO A 65 16.31 -10.05 4.87
CA PRO A 65 15.81 -9.08 5.83
C PRO A 65 14.90 -8.03 5.17
N ILE A 66 13.77 -7.71 5.83
CA ILE A 66 12.78 -6.74 5.36
C ILE A 66 12.63 -5.64 6.40
N THR A 67 12.84 -4.39 5.99
CA THR A 67 12.38 -3.23 6.76
C THR A 67 11.13 -2.66 6.13
N ALA A 68 10.00 -2.72 6.83
CA ALA A 68 8.72 -2.18 6.42
C ALA A 68 8.48 -0.80 7.05
N PHE A 69 8.19 0.20 6.22
CA PHE A 69 7.83 1.54 6.68
C PHE A 69 6.32 1.74 6.59
N SER A 70 5.75 2.34 7.64
CA SER A 70 4.35 2.79 7.69
C SER A 70 4.30 4.24 8.14
N ILE A 71 3.24 4.95 7.79
CA ILE A 71 3.09 6.38 8.04
C ILE A 71 1.80 6.59 8.83
N ASP A 72 1.85 7.44 9.85
CA ASP A 72 0.71 7.68 10.77
C ASP A 72 -0.51 8.26 10.04
N ASP A 73 -0.30 9.20 9.12
CA ASP A 73 -1.34 9.88 8.34
C ASP A 73 -1.56 9.26 6.93
N ASP A 74 -1.39 7.94 6.79
CA ASP A 74 -1.66 7.19 5.56
C ASP A 74 -2.99 6.44 5.60
N ASP A 75 -4.00 7.00 4.93
CA ASP A 75 -5.34 6.41 4.79
C ASP A 75 -5.41 5.25 3.77
N PHE A 76 -4.40 5.09 2.90
CA PHE A 76 -4.37 4.06 1.86
C PHE A 76 -3.71 2.78 2.36
N ALA A 77 -2.61 2.90 3.11
CA ALA A 77 -1.88 1.79 3.72
C ALA A 77 -1.67 2.03 5.22
N PRO A 78 -2.76 2.03 6.03
CA PRO A 78 -2.66 2.28 7.46
C PRO A 78 -1.75 1.24 8.12
N LYS A 79 -1.15 1.60 9.26
CA LYS A 79 -0.16 0.75 9.96
C LYS A 79 -0.59 -0.71 10.09
N ILE A 80 -1.84 -0.96 10.46
CA ILE A 80 -2.36 -2.33 10.60
C ILE A 80 -2.32 -3.14 9.30
N ALA A 81 -2.58 -2.49 8.16
CA ALA A 81 -2.50 -3.14 6.84
C ALA A 81 -1.05 -3.38 6.44
N ALA A 82 -0.15 -2.42 6.69
CA ALA A 82 1.27 -2.57 6.45
C ALA A 82 1.89 -3.69 7.31
N ASP A 83 1.55 -3.75 8.60
CA ASP A 83 1.97 -4.82 9.51
C ASP A 83 1.45 -6.18 9.04
N TRP A 84 0.16 -6.27 8.66
CA TRP A 84 -0.43 -7.50 8.14
C TRP A 84 0.25 -7.99 6.86
N MET A 85 0.54 -7.09 5.92
CA MET A 85 1.25 -7.45 4.68
C MET A 85 2.68 -7.94 4.99
N THR A 86 3.36 -7.26 5.89
CA THR A 86 4.73 -7.61 6.32
C THR A 86 4.75 -9.00 6.98
N ALA A 87 3.70 -9.37 7.73
CA ALA A 87 3.60 -10.68 8.36
C ALA A 87 3.53 -11.86 7.36
N GLN A 88 3.13 -11.63 6.11
CA GLN A 88 3.06 -12.68 5.09
C GLN A 88 4.45 -13.23 4.72
N TYR A 89 5.51 -12.44 4.92
CA TYR A 89 6.90 -12.84 4.73
C TYR A 89 7.40 -13.64 5.94
N SER A 90 6.81 -14.81 6.18
CA SER A 90 6.93 -15.56 7.44
C SER A 90 8.38 -15.93 7.80
N ARG A 91 9.22 -16.23 6.80
CA ARG A 91 10.62 -16.65 6.96
C ARG A 91 11.66 -15.52 6.91
N ALA A 92 11.26 -14.30 6.56
CA ALA A 92 12.14 -13.14 6.58
C ALA A 92 12.38 -12.64 8.02
N ASP A 93 13.58 -12.12 8.31
CA ASP A 93 13.76 -11.24 9.46
C ASP A 93 13.08 -9.90 9.16
N LYS A 94 12.21 -9.42 10.06
CA LYS A 94 11.27 -8.33 9.78
C LYS A 94 11.42 -7.22 10.81
N LYS A 95 11.58 -6.00 10.34
CA LYS A 95 11.60 -4.77 11.14
C LYS A 95 10.52 -3.82 10.66
N SER A 96 9.63 -3.38 11.54
CA SER A 96 8.64 -2.35 11.22
C SER A 96 9.09 -1.00 11.77
N VAL A 97 9.09 0.02 10.92
CA VAL A 97 9.36 1.42 11.28
C VAL A 97 8.10 2.23 11.02
N HIS A 98 7.61 2.93 12.04
CA HIS A 98 6.42 3.76 11.94
C HIS A 98 6.81 5.23 12.01
N LEU A 99 6.45 5.99 10.98
CA LEU A 99 6.82 7.39 10.80
C LEU A 99 5.66 8.28 11.22
N ARG A 100 5.91 9.18 12.17
CA ARG A 100 4.93 10.21 12.56
C ARG A 100 5.32 11.56 11.96
N PRO A 101 4.38 12.35 11.44
CA PRO A 101 4.66 13.71 10.96
C PRO A 101 5.42 14.57 11.99
N SER A 102 5.13 14.39 13.28
CA SER A 102 5.80 15.08 14.39
C SER A 102 7.31 14.83 14.47
N ASP A 103 7.78 13.67 14.01
CA ASP A 103 9.20 13.31 14.05
C ASP A 103 10.03 14.08 13.00
N PHE A 104 9.36 14.81 12.10
CA PHE A 104 9.95 15.51 10.96
C PHE A 104 9.50 16.97 10.86
N GLU A 105 8.97 17.53 11.96
CA GLU A 105 8.52 18.92 12.04
C GLU A 105 7.54 19.30 10.91
N THR A 106 6.70 18.36 10.49
CA THR A 106 5.72 18.53 9.41
C THR A 106 4.32 18.21 9.91
N HIS A 107 3.32 18.91 9.38
CA HIS A 107 1.92 18.62 9.71
C HIS A 107 1.42 17.32 9.08
N ALA A 108 1.96 16.96 7.91
CA ALA A 108 1.57 15.77 7.19
C ALA A 108 2.74 15.19 6.37
N ILE A 109 2.75 13.86 6.29
CA ILE A 109 3.55 13.09 5.34
C ILE A 109 2.57 12.58 4.27
N GLY A 110 1.64 11.70 4.64
CA GLY A 110 0.67 11.06 3.74
C GLY A 110 1.30 9.99 2.84
N HIS A 111 0.46 9.21 2.15
CA HIS A 111 0.84 8.00 1.42
C HIS A 111 2.05 8.15 0.48
N PHE A 112 2.06 9.18 -0.36
CA PHE A 112 3.16 9.47 -1.29
C PHE A 112 4.14 10.52 -0.76
N GLY A 113 3.92 11.03 0.45
CA GLY A 113 4.69 12.13 1.01
C GLY A 113 6.16 11.81 1.20
N ILE A 114 6.47 10.57 1.57
CA ILE A 114 7.83 10.11 1.83
C ILE A 114 8.77 10.30 0.64
N PHE A 115 8.25 10.40 -0.59
CA PHE A 115 9.04 10.59 -1.81
C PHE A 115 9.14 12.07 -2.25
N LYS A 116 8.70 13.02 -1.42
CA LYS A 116 8.82 14.45 -1.74
C LYS A 116 10.17 15.01 -1.32
N ASP A 117 10.70 15.92 -2.13
CA ASP A 117 12.00 16.57 -1.95
C ASP A 117 12.22 17.20 -0.57
N LYS A 118 11.15 17.70 0.08
CA LYS A 118 11.23 18.27 1.43
C LYS A 118 11.78 17.29 2.48
N PHE A 119 11.74 15.98 2.22
CA PHE A 119 12.24 14.94 3.12
C PHE A 119 13.61 14.36 2.72
N LYS A 120 14.29 14.95 1.73
CA LYS A 120 15.65 14.57 1.30
C LYS A 120 16.64 14.45 2.46
N GLY A 121 16.61 15.41 3.38
CA GLY A 121 17.51 15.45 4.54
C GLY A 121 17.05 14.63 5.75
N SER A 122 15.87 13.99 5.70
CA SER A 122 15.24 13.41 6.89
C SER A 122 14.66 12.00 6.67
N ILE A 123 13.50 11.85 6.04
CA ILE A 123 12.93 10.51 5.80
C ILE A 123 13.83 9.71 4.86
N TRP A 124 14.40 10.35 3.83
CA TRP A 124 15.23 9.65 2.85
C TRP A 124 16.54 9.13 3.46
N THR A 125 17.10 9.84 4.43
CA THR A 125 18.31 9.37 5.14
C THR A 125 17.99 8.16 6.01
N LYS A 126 16.80 8.09 6.63
CA LYS A 126 16.32 6.89 7.33
C LYS A 126 16.08 5.71 6.38
N LEU A 127 15.46 5.95 5.22
CA LEU A 127 15.26 4.92 4.19
C LEU A 127 16.60 4.37 3.70
N LEU A 128 17.57 5.24 3.41
CA LEU A 128 18.91 4.85 2.98
C LEU A 128 19.62 4.01 4.05
N GLY A 129 19.55 4.43 5.31
CA GLY A 129 20.16 3.68 6.41
C GLY A 129 19.58 2.27 6.56
N ALA A 130 18.29 2.07 6.28
CA ALA A 130 17.65 0.76 6.31
C ALA A 130 18.02 -0.15 5.13
N LEU A 131 18.51 0.42 4.02
CA LEU A 131 19.00 -0.34 2.87
C LEU A 131 20.48 -0.76 3.04
N GLN A 132 21.21 -0.07 3.92
CA GLN A 132 22.64 -0.28 4.17
C GLN A 132 22.91 -1.19 5.38
N SER A 133 21.87 -1.52 6.16
CA SER A 133 21.93 -2.43 7.31
C SER A 133 21.68 -3.87 6.89
#